data_AF-A0A3B9T392-F1
#
_entry.id   AF-A0A3B9T392-F1
#
_cell.length_a   1.000
_cell.length_b   1.000
_cell.length_c   1.000
_cell.angle_alpha   90.00
_cell.angle_beta   90.00
_cell.angle_gamma   90.00
#
_symmetry.space_group_name_H-M   'P 1'
#
loop_
_entity.id
_entity.type
_entity.pdbx_description
1 polymer ?
#
loop_
_entity_poly.entity_id
_entity_poly.type
_entity_poly.pdbx_seq_one_letter_code
_entity_poly.pdbx_strand_id
1 'polypeptide(L)'
;MNTKLSQDYITLELHKVLEKLAQEAANEKTKELARSLKPDTDPARVRYALQQTEDAFQLSVRFGAPGFDSFQDVCAAVRRTQSGARVSLKELLEIARLLRQISSLSDWYAHCDQVQTTLSDLFERLQPNPYLADLLERSIETEERLSDAASPALGQIRRKITQAGVRLREKLEKMIRSASMQTYLQEQIITIRDGRYVIPVKAEHRGDVAGLIHDTS
;
A
#
# COMPACT_ATOMS: atom_id res chain seq x y z
N MET A 1 24.19 -3.24 15.41
CA MET A 1 25.62 -3.18 15.77
C MET A 1 26.22 -1.95 15.10
N ASN A 2 26.52 -0.91 15.88
CA ASN A 2 27.13 0.33 15.39
C ASN A 2 28.60 0.06 15.10
N THR A 3 28.97 -0.03 13.82
CA THR A 3 30.37 -0.28 13.43
C THR A 3 30.96 1.03 12.94
N LYS A 4 31.72 1.72 13.82
CA LYS A 4 32.55 2.85 13.41
C LYS A 4 33.42 2.42 12.22
N LEU A 5 33.42 3.19 11.13
CA LEU A 5 34.40 3.01 10.05
C LEU A 5 35.81 3.15 10.62
N SER A 6 36.77 2.36 10.13
CA SER A 6 38.16 2.50 10.54
C SER A 6 38.69 3.88 10.15
N GLN A 7 39.65 4.38 10.92
CA GLN A 7 40.26 5.70 10.69
C GLN A 7 40.91 5.80 9.30
N ASP A 8 41.37 4.67 8.77
CA ASP A 8 41.92 4.54 7.42
C ASP A 8 40.85 4.77 6.34
N TYR A 9 39.63 4.25 6.51
CA TYR A 9 38.54 4.44 5.55
C TYR A 9 38.01 5.88 5.53
N ILE A 10 38.09 6.57 6.67
CA ILE A 10 37.77 8.00 6.73
C ILE A 10 38.83 8.80 5.98
N THR A 11 40.10 8.47 6.16
CA THR A 11 41.24 9.12 5.50
C THR A 11 41.21 8.94 3.98
N LEU A 12 40.79 7.77 3.49
CA LEU A 12 40.57 7.49 2.07
C LEU A 12 39.25 8.06 1.53
N GLU A 13 38.51 8.81 2.33
CA GLU A 13 37.21 9.39 2.01
C GLU A 13 36.15 8.39 1.52
N LEU A 14 36.30 7.10 1.85
CA LEU A 14 35.41 6.03 1.40
C LEU A 14 33.95 6.30 1.78
N HIS A 15 33.72 6.84 2.98
CA HIS A 15 32.40 7.25 3.45
C HIS A 15 31.67 8.19 2.48
N LYS A 16 32.38 9.11 1.81
CA LYS A 16 31.77 10.02 0.83
C LYS A 16 31.35 9.28 -0.44
N VAL A 17 32.14 8.31 -0.88
CA VAL A 17 31.84 7.46 -2.03
C VAL A 17 30.63 6.58 -1.73
N LEU A 18 30.59 5.95 -0.55
CA LEU A 18 29.46 5.13 -0.12
C LEU A 18 28.17 5.93 0.01
N GLU A 19 28.25 7.19 0.47
CA GLU A 19 27.07 8.06 0.54
C GLU A 19 26.56 8.45 -0.85
N LYS A 20 27.46 8.74 -1.80
CA LYS A 20 27.09 8.96 -3.21
C LYS A 20 26.43 7.73 -3.80
N LEU A 21 26.98 6.53 -3.56
CA LEU A 21 26.38 5.28 -4.01
C LEU A 21 24.99 5.04 -3.39
N ALA A 22 24.82 5.35 -2.10
CA ALA A 22 23.52 5.23 -1.44
C ALA A 22 22.47 6.18 -2.02
N GLN A 23 22.86 7.35 -2.52
CA GLN A 23 21.93 8.28 -3.18
C GLN A 23 21.38 7.74 -4.50
N GLU A 24 22.11 6.86 -5.18
CA GLU A 24 21.67 6.20 -6.42
C GLU A 24 20.76 4.98 -6.17
N ALA A 25 20.57 4.56 -4.92
CA ALA A 25 19.76 3.39 -4.57
C ALA A 25 18.30 3.77 -4.26
N ALA A 26 17.34 3.01 -4.83
CA ALA A 26 15.92 3.31 -4.70
C ALA A 26 15.31 3.07 -3.30
N ASN A 27 15.82 2.08 -2.55
CA ASN A 27 15.17 1.57 -1.33
C ASN A 27 16.04 1.80 -0.09
N GLU A 28 15.46 2.11 1.07
CA GLU A 28 16.25 2.42 2.27
C GLU A 28 17.18 1.26 2.68
N LYS A 29 16.69 0.01 2.57
CA LYS A 29 17.50 -1.18 2.84
C LYS A 29 18.71 -1.31 1.92
N THR A 30 18.59 -0.91 0.65
CA THR A 30 19.74 -0.93 -0.28
C THR A 30 20.67 0.25 -0.03
N LYS A 31 20.17 1.40 0.43
CA LYS A 31 21.00 2.52 0.91
C LYS A 31 21.83 2.12 2.12
N GLU A 32 21.23 1.45 3.10
CA GLU A 32 21.92 0.91 4.26
C GLU A 32 23.00 -0.09 3.85
N LEU A 33 22.69 -1.01 2.91
CA LEU A 33 23.68 -1.94 2.36
C LEU A 33 24.85 -1.20 1.71
N ALA A 34 24.59 -0.21 0.86
CA ALA A 34 25.62 0.61 0.22
C ALA A 34 26.53 1.30 1.26
N ARG A 35 25.94 1.93 2.27
CA ARG A 35 26.69 2.58 3.37
C ARG A 35 27.50 1.60 4.22
N SER A 36 27.07 0.35 4.28
CA SER A 36 27.72 -0.70 5.08
C SER A 36 28.84 -1.45 4.35
N LEU A 37 29.03 -1.20 3.05
CA LEU A 37 30.06 -1.86 2.24
C LEU A 37 31.46 -1.63 2.82
N LYS A 38 32.28 -2.68 2.77
CA LYS A 38 33.68 -2.64 3.19
C LYS A 38 34.54 -3.30 2.11
N PRO A 39 35.78 -2.85 1.94
CA PRO A 39 36.75 -3.55 1.10
C PRO A 39 36.88 -5.01 1.52
N ASP A 40 36.78 -5.93 0.57
CA ASP A 40 37.07 -7.35 0.80
C ASP A 40 38.57 -7.60 0.61
N THR A 41 39.13 -8.52 1.39
CA THR A 41 40.54 -8.88 1.33
C THR A 41 40.80 -10.11 0.45
N ASP A 42 39.74 -10.84 0.07
CA ASP A 42 39.84 -12.01 -0.82
C ASP A 42 39.78 -11.56 -2.29
N PRO A 43 40.88 -11.73 -3.07
CA PRO A 43 40.91 -11.34 -4.47
C PRO A 43 39.85 -12.04 -5.34
N ALA A 44 39.42 -13.26 -4.99
CA ALA A 44 38.37 -13.95 -5.74
C ALA A 44 37.02 -13.25 -5.60
N ARG A 45 36.65 -12.83 -4.38
CA ARG A 45 35.43 -12.08 -4.12
C ARG A 45 35.44 -10.70 -4.75
N VAL A 46 36.58 -10.01 -4.69
CA VAL A 46 36.74 -8.70 -5.35
C VAL A 46 36.54 -8.82 -6.86
N ARG A 47 37.18 -9.80 -7.52
CA ARG A 47 36.99 -10.03 -8.96
C ARG A 47 35.54 -10.35 -9.31
N TYR A 48 34.88 -11.17 -8.50
CA TYR A 48 33.47 -11.50 -8.73
C TYR A 48 32.56 -10.27 -8.59
N ALA A 49 32.74 -9.45 -7.54
CA ALA A 49 31.95 -8.22 -7.35
C ALA A 49 32.18 -7.19 -8.47
N LEU A 50 33.43 -7.06 -8.95
CA LEU A 50 33.74 -6.21 -10.11
C LEU A 50 33.08 -6.75 -11.38
N GLN A 51 33.07 -8.07 -11.59
CA GLN A 51 32.37 -8.69 -12.72
C GLN A 51 30.86 -8.44 -12.66
N GLN A 52 30.24 -8.52 -11.47
CA GLN A 52 28.82 -8.18 -11.30
C GLN A 52 28.52 -6.74 -11.70
N THR A 53 29.42 -5.82 -11.40
CA THR A 53 29.27 -4.40 -11.77
C THR A 53 29.41 -4.21 -13.27
N GLU A 54 30.41 -4.86 -13.89
CA GLU A 54 30.62 -4.81 -15.34
C GLU A 54 29.44 -5.42 -16.10
N ASP A 55 28.96 -6.60 -15.69
CA ASP A 55 27.82 -7.27 -16.32
C ASP A 55 26.55 -6.40 -16.22
N ALA A 56 26.29 -5.79 -15.06
CA ALA A 56 25.16 -4.88 -14.87
C ALA A 56 25.26 -3.67 -15.82
N PHE A 57 26.46 -3.09 -15.93
CA PHE A 57 26.71 -1.97 -16.83
C PHE A 57 26.49 -2.36 -18.29
N GLN A 58 27.06 -3.47 -18.75
CA GLN A 58 26.92 -3.95 -20.13
C GLN A 58 25.47 -4.25 -20.50
N LEU A 59 24.71 -4.90 -19.60
CA LEU A 59 23.29 -5.13 -19.81
C LEU A 59 22.52 -3.80 -19.91
N SER A 60 22.81 -2.83 -19.05
CA SER A 60 22.15 -1.52 -19.07
C SER A 60 22.43 -0.73 -20.34
N VAL A 61 23.65 -0.83 -20.90
CA VAL A 61 24.04 -0.16 -22.14
C VAL A 61 23.34 -0.81 -23.34
N ARG A 62 23.24 -2.15 -23.35
CA ARG A 62 22.68 -2.90 -24.49
C ARG A 62 21.15 -2.90 -24.52
N PHE A 63 20.50 -3.01 -23.37
CA PHE A 63 19.04 -3.21 -23.27
C PHE A 63 18.31 -2.09 -22.54
N GLY A 64 19.03 -1.06 -22.08
CA GLY A 64 18.51 -0.04 -21.18
C GLY A 64 18.51 -0.51 -19.73
N ALA A 65 18.66 0.41 -18.78
CA ALA A 65 18.58 0.08 -17.36
C ALA A 65 17.14 -0.27 -16.95
N PRO A 66 16.91 -1.32 -16.14
CA PRO A 66 15.58 -1.57 -15.60
C PRO A 66 15.20 -0.46 -14.62
N GLY A 67 13.91 -0.16 -14.56
CA GLY A 67 13.37 0.74 -13.54
C GLY A 67 13.45 0.11 -12.16
N PHE A 68 13.84 0.89 -11.15
CA PHE A 68 13.78 0.50 -9.74
C PHE A 68 12.90 1.47 -8.99
N ASP A 69 11.72 1.01 -8.61
CA ASP A 69 10.79 1.78 -7.80
C ASP A 69 11.17 1.73 -6.31
N SER A 70 10.86 2.82 -5.61
CA SER A 70 10.97 2.89 -4.16
C SER A 70 9.77 2.21 -3.50
N PHE A 71 10.03 1.22 -2.67
CA PHE A 71 9.05 0.51 -1.85
C PHE A 71 9.56 0.29 -0.43
N GLN A 72 8.66 0.06 0.51
CA GLN A 72 9.01 -0.21 1.90
C GLN A 72 9.42 -1.68 2.12
N ASP A 73 10.25 -1.96 3.13
CA ASP A 73 10.58 -3.36 3.47
C ASP A 73 9.36 -4.07 4.05
N VAL A 74 8.79 -4.98 3.27
CA VAL A 74 7.61 -5.78 3.63
C VAL A 74 7.97 -7.12 4.29
N CYS A 75 9.26 -7.46 4.46
CA CYS A 75 9.67 -8.75 5.01
C CYS A 75 9.06 -9.01 6.40
N ALA A 76 8.99 -7.99 7.25
CA ALA A 76 8.38 -8.09 8.59
C ALA A 76 6.85 -8.27 8.51
N ALA A 77 6.19 -7.63 7.56
CA ALA A 77 4.75 -7.80 7.32
C ALA A 77 4.42 -9.20 6.81
N VAL A 78 5.18 -9.70 5.84
CA VAL A 78 5.02 -11.06 5.29
C VAL A 78 5.29 -12.15 6.33
N ARG A 79 6.29 -11.98 7.21
CA ARG A 79 6.50 -12.95 8.30
C ARG A 79 5.33 -12.99 9.28
N ARG A 80 4.71 -11.84 9.56
CA ARG A 80 3.54 -11.75 10.44
C ARG A 80 2.33 -12.47 9.86
N THR A 81 2.12 -12.47 8.54
CA THR A 81 1.00 -13.20 7.92
C THR A 81 1.12 -14.71 8.09
N GLN A 82 2.34 -15.26 8.14
CA GLN A 82 2.55 -16.70 8.37
C GLN A 82 2.02 -17.14 9.74
N SER A 83 2.06 -16.26 10.74
CA SER A 83 1.49 -16.51 12.07
C SER A 83 -0.01 -16.15 12.17
N GLY A 84 -0.66 -15.79 11.06
CA GLY A 84 -2.07 -15.39 11.02
C GLY A 84 -2.34 -13.97 11.56
N ALA A 85 -1.30 -13.16 11.77
CA ALA A 85 -1.48 -11.79 12.24
C ALA A 85 -2.09 -10.89 11.14
N ARG A 86 -2.80 -9.86 11.57
CA ARG A 86 -3.40 -8.88 10.66
C ARG A 86 -2.31 -7.99 10.05
N VAL A 87 -2.49 -7.70 8.77
CA VAL A 87 -1.66 -6.78 8.00
C VAL A 87 -2.54 -5.63 7.51
N SER A 88 -2.01 -4.42 7.59
CA SER A 88 -2.73 -3.21 7.17
C SER A 88 -2.85 -3.13 5.65
N LEU A 89 -3.81 -2.36 5.15
CA LEU A 89 -3.97 -2.16 3.70
C LEU A 89 -2.75 -1.44 3.09
N LYS A 90 -2.14 -0.51 3.83
CA LYS A 90 -0.88 0.12 3.45
C LYS A 90 0.22 -0.91 3.19
N GLU A 91 0.43 -1.84 4.11
CA GLU A 91 1.44 -2.89 3.96
C GLU A 91 1.11 -3.82 2.78
N LEU A 92 -0.16 -4.12 2.54
CA LEU A 92 -0.59 -4.89 1.38
C LEU A 92 -0.33 -4.16 0.05
N LEU A 93 -0.49 -2.84 0.01
CA LEU A 93 -0.13 -2.02 -1.15
C LEU A 93 1.38 -2.01 -1.39
N GLU A 94 2.20 -1.91 -0.34
CA GLU A 94 3.66 -2.03 -0.46
C GLU A 94 4.07 -3.43 -0.95
N ILE A 95 3.38 -4.49 -0.52
CA ILE A 95 3.58 -5.85 -1.06
C ILE A 95 3.23 -5.89 -2.55
N ALA A 96 2.14 -5.25 -2.97
CA ALA A 96 1.76 -5.18 -4.38
C ALA A 96 2.83 -4.46 -5.22
N ARG A 97 3.37 -3.33 -4.74
CA ARG A 97 4.48 -2.61 -5.40
C ARG A 97 5.73 -3.49 -5.54
N LEU A 98 6.12 -4.22 -4.51
CA LEU A 98 7.24 -5.16 -4.59
C LEU A 98 6.97 -6.25 -5.64
N LEU A 99 5.77 -6.81 -5.69
CA LEU A 99 5.41 -7.83 -6.68
C LEU A 99 5.46 -7.28 -8.11
N ARG A 100 5.05 -6.02 -8.33
CA ARG A 100 5.18 -5.34 -9.62
C ARG A 100 6.62 -5.15 -10.03
N GLN A 101 7.47 -4.70 -9.10
CA GLN A 101 8.91 -4.57 -9.33
C GLN A 101 9.55 -5.92 -9.72
N ILE A 102 9.18 -7.00 -9.04
CA ILE A 102 9.66 -8.36 -9.35
C ILE A 102 9.25 -8.77 -10.77
N SER A 103 7.97 -8.56 -11.14
CA SER A 103 7.51 -8.85 -12.49
C SER A 103 8.23 -8.01 -13.55
N SER A 104 8.37 -6.70 -13.33
CA SER A 104 9.06 -5.81 -14.26
C SER A 104 10.53 -6.19 -14.47
N LEU A 105 11.24 -6.56 -13.40
CA LEU A 105 12.63 -7.02 -13.48
C LEU A 105 12.74 -8.38 -14.19
N SER A 106 11.82 -9.31 -13.89
CA SER A 106 11.76 -10.61 -14.55
C SER A 106 11.50 -10.46 -16.04
N ASP A 107 10.57 -9.60 -16.42
CA ASP A 107 10.24 -9.32 -17.82
C ASP A 107 11.44 -8.65 -18.52
N TRP A 108 12.03 -7.61 -17.93
CA TRP A 108 13.21 -6.96 -18.48
C TRP A 108 14.37 -7.95 -18.71
N TYR A 109 14.64 -8.83 -17.74
CA TYR A 109 15.70 -9.83 -17.88
C TYR A 109 15.37 -10.87 -18.96
N ALA A 110 14.11 -11.26 -19.10
CA ALA A 110 13.69 -12.16 -20.18
C ALA A 110 13.89 -11.55 -21.59
N HIS A 111 13.87 -10.21 -21.72
CA HIS A 111 14.20 -9.52 -22.97
C HIS A 111 15.70 -9.45 -23.26
N CYS A 112 16.56 -9.69 -22.27
CA CYS A 112 18.02 -9.63 -22.40
C CYS A 112 18.62 -10.88 -23.03
N ASP A 113 18.18 -11.28 -24.24
CA ASP A 113 18.78 -12.28 -25.17
C ASP A 113 19.37 -13.57 -24.53
N GLN A 114 18.87 -13.97 -23.35
CA GLN A 114 19.40 -15.05 -22.52
C GLN A 114 20.93 -15.03 -22.31
N VAL A 115 21.54 -13.84 -22.24
CA VAL A 115 22.97 -13.73 -21.93
C VAL A 115 23.19 -14.17 -20.49
N GLN A 116 23.84 -15.32 -20.31
CA GLN A 116 24.22 -15.80 -18.99
C GLN A 116 25.33 -14.90 -18.44
N THR A 117 25.05 -14.27 -17.30
CA THR A 117 25.95 -13.33 -16.63
C THR A 117 26.12 -13.75 -15.16
N THR A 118 27.02 -13.07 -14.45
CA THR A 118 27.14 -13.26 -12.98
C THR A 118 25.88 -12.83 -12.21
N LEU A 119 24.92 -12.18 -12.87
CA LEU A 119 23.65 -11.73 -12.29
C LEU A 119 22.51 -12.71 -12.53
N SER A 120 22.68 -13.72 -13.40
CA SER A 120 21.63 -14.69 -13.73
C SER A 120 20.98 -15.29 -12.49
N ASP A 121 21.79 -15.75 -11.54
CA ASP A 121 21.34 -16.35 -10.28
C ASP A 121 20.43 -15.42 -9.46
N LEU A 122 20.61 -14.10 -9.56
CA LEU A 122 19.77 -13.13 -8.86
C LEU A 122 18.40 -13.00 -9.52
N PHE A 123 18.35 -12.99 -10.86
CA PHE A 123 17.11 -12.93 -11.61
C PHE A 123 16.33 -14.26 -11.56
N GLU A 124 17.01 -15.40 -11.55
CA GLU A 124 16.37 -16.73 -11.41
C GLU A 124 15.65 -16.92 -10.06
N ARG A 125 16.09 -16.19 -9.02
CA ARG A 125 15.42 -16.17 -7.70
C ARG A 125 14.15 -15.33 -7.68
N LEU A 126 13.91 -14.48 -8.69
CA LEU A 126 12.69 -13.71 -8.80
C LEU A 126 11.53 -14.66 -9.14
N GLN A 127 10.44 -14.54 -8.39
CA GLN A 127 9.24 -15.36 -8.55
C GLN A 127 8.06 -14.42 -8.81
N PRO A 128 7.85 -14.00 -10.08
CA PRO A 128 6.78 -13.08 -10.42
C PRO A 128 5.41 -13.71 -10.13
N ASN A 129 4.53 -12.93 -9.49
CA ASN A 129 3.16 -13.34 -9.20
C ASN A 129 2.18 -12.21 -9.59
N PRO A 130 1.94 -12.03 -10.90
CA PRO A 130 1.07 -10.96 -11.40
C PRO A 130 -0.36 -11.10 -10.88
N TYR A 131 -0.85 -12.34 -10.72
CA TYR A 131 -2.17 -12.59 -10.16
C TYR A 131 -2.36 -11.97 -8.77
N LEU A 132 -1.39 -12.15 -7.88
CA LEU A 132 -1.46 -11.60 -6.52
C LEU A 132 -1.33 -10.07 -6.54
N ALA A 133 -0.44 -9.51 -7.36
CA ALA A 133 -0.31 -8.07 -7.51
C ALA A 133 -1.64 -7.44 -7.98
N ASP A 134 -2.23 -7.97 -9.06
CA ASP A 134 -3.51 -7.52 -9.62
C ASP A 134 -4.65 -7.67 -8.60
N LEU A 135 -4.66 -8.77 -7.84
CA LEU A 135 -5.64 -9.02 -6.79
C LEU A 135 -5.55 -7.98 -5.67
N LEU A 136 -4.35 -7.60 -5.24
CA LEU A 136 -4.16 -6.62 -4.18
C LEU A 136 -4.57 -5.22 -4.67
N GLU A 137 -4.11 -4.82 -5.85
CA GLU A 137 -4.41 -3.51 -6.43
C GLU A 137 -5.91 -3.33 -6.72
N ARG A 138 -6.61 -4.36 -7.23
CA ARG A 138 -8.06 -4.25 -7.46
C ARG A 138 -8.88 -4.21 -6.16
N SER A 139 -8.35 -4.81 -5.10
CA SER A 139 -9.07 -4.97 -3.84
C SER A 139 -8.88 -3.78 -2.90
N ILE A 140 -7.82 -3.00 -3.08
CA ILE A 140 -7.46 -1.89 -2.18
C ILE A 140 -7.56 -0.58 -2.97
N GLU A 141 -8.48 0.28 -2.56
CA GLU A 141 -8.72 1.58 -3.21
C GLU A 141 -7.77 2.65 -2.63
N THR A 142 -7.57 2.65 -1.32
CA THR A 142 -6.63 3.54 -0.61
C THR A 142 -6.00 2.82 0.58
N GLU A 143 -5.01 3.44 1.24
CA GLU A 143 -4.38 2.90 2.46
C GLU A 143 -5.35 2.60 3.62
N GLU A 144 -6.60 3.10 3.54
CA GLU A 144 -7.62 2.95 4.57
C GLU A 144 -8.91 2.29 4.05
N ARG A 145 -9.02 2.10 2.73
CA ARG A 145 -10.27 1.69 2.10
C ARG A 145 -10.08 0.52 1.14
N LEU A 146 -10.84 -0.54 1.41
CA LEU A 146 -11.06 -1.63 0.45
C LEU A 146 -12.05 -1.19 -0.63
N SER A 147 -11.75 -1.57 -1.86
CA SER A 147 -12.63 -1.42 -3.02
C SER A 147 -13.92 -2.23 -2.85
N ASP A 148 -15.03 -1.73 -3.41
CA ASP A 148 -16.27 -2.50 -3.52
C ASP A 148 -16.10 -3.74 -4.41
N ALA A 149 -15.09 -3.72 -5.29
CA ALA A 149 -14.72 -4.83 -6.16
C ALA A 149 -13.83 -5.88 -5.47
N ALA A 150 -13.41 -5.65 -4.22
CA ALA A 150 -12.57 -6.59 -3.48
C ALA A 150 -13.24 -7.96 -3.32
N SER A 151 -14.56 -7.98 -3.16
CA SER A 151 -15.34 -9.22 -3.30
C SER A 151 -16.77 -8.92 -3.74
N PRO A 152 -17.39 -9.82 -4.53
CA PRO A 152 -18.81 -9.68 -4.91
C PRO A 152 -19.74 -9.55 -3.70
N ALA A 153 -19.44 -10.28 -2.62
CA ALA A 153 -20.21 -10.24 -1.38
C ALA A 153 -20.13 -8.86 -0.70
N LEU A 154 -18.93 -8.29 -0.58
CA LEU A 154 -18.74 -6.95 -0.01
C LEU A 154 -19.48 -5.89 -0.82
N GLY A 155 -19.34 -5.92 -2.15
CA GLY A 155 -20.05 -5.01 -3.05
C GLY A 155 -21.58 -5.13 -2.91
N GLN A 156 -22.11 -6.34 -2.82
CA GLN A 156 -23.55 -6.56 -2.58
C GLN A 156 -24.01 -6.01 -1.22
N ILE A 157 -23.25 -6.24 -0.15
CA ILE A 157 -23.57 -5.74 1.20
C ILE A 157 -23.59 -4.21 1.21
N ARG A 158 -22.55 -3.57 0.67
CA ARG A 158 -22.47 -2.11 0.61
C ARG A 158 -23.59 -1.51 -0.24
N ARG A 159 -23.93 -2.11 -1.38
CA ARG A 159 -25.11 -1.70 -2.19
C ARG A 159 -26.41 -1.80 -1.39
N LYS A 160 -26.62 -2.89 -0.63
CA LYS A 160 -27.81 -3.05 0.22
C LYS A 160 -27.88 -1.97 1.30
N ILE A 161 -26.75 -1.63 1.93
CA ILE A 161 -26.66 -0.55 2.93
C ILE A 161 -27.06 0.78 2.29
N THR A 162 -26.48 1.14 1.13
CA THR A 162 -26.81 2.38 0.42
C THR A 162 -28.30 2.44 0.03
N GLN A 163 -28.84 1.35 -0.53
CA GLN A 163 -30.27 1.27 -0.89
C GLN A 163 -31.20 1.36 0.32
N ALA A 164 -30.82 0.77 1.47
CA ALA A 164 -31.57 0.92 2.70
C ALA A 164 -31.55 2.38 3.20
N GLY A 165 -30.40 3.06 3.10
CA GLY A 165 -30.25 4.48 3.43
C GLY A 165 -31.12 5.39 2.56
N VAL A 166 -31.15 5.16 1.24
CA VAL A 166 -32.01 5.91 0.31
C VAL A 166 -33.49 5.71 0.66
N ARG A 167 -33.93 4.46 0.85
CA ARG A 167 -35.32 4.15 1.25
C ARG A 167 -35.71 4.78 2.59
N LEU A 168 -34.79 4.80 3.55
CA LEU A 168 -35.00 5.47 4.84
C LEU A 168 -35.17 6.98 4.65
N ARG A 169 -34.29 7.62 3.87
CA ARG A 169 -34.37 9.05 3.59
C ARG A 169 -35.66 9.41 2.87
N GLU A 170 -36.06 8.68 1.84
CA GLU A 170 -37.33 8.89 1.13
C GLU A 170 -38.53 8.78 2.07
N LYS A 171 -38.50 7.82 3.00
CA LYS A 171 -39.56 7.66 4.00
C LYS A 171 -39.62 8.84 4.96
N LEU A 172 -38.47 9.32 5.43
CA LEU A 172 -38.37 10.50 6.30
C LEU A 172 -38.79 11.79 5.56
N GLU A 173 -38.41 11.96 4.29
CA GLU A 173 -38.84 13.11 3.47
C GLU A 173 -40.36 13.11 3.26
N LYS A 174 -40.97 11.94 3.00
CA LYS A 174 -42.43 11.80 2.93
C LYS A 174 -43.10 12.16 4.26
N MET A 175 -42.51 11.76 5.39
CA MET A 175 -43.03 12.12 6.72
C MET A 175 -42.97 13.63 6.95
N ILE A 176 -41.84 14.28 6.69
CA ILE A 176 -41.67 15.74 6.88
C ILE A 176 -42.60 16.55 5.98
N ARG A 177 -42.88 16.07 4.76
CA ARG A 177 -43.80 16.73 3.82
C ARG A 177 -45.28 16.53 4.15
N SER A 178 -45.63 15.61 5.04
CA SER A 178 -47.03 15.39 5.41
C SER A 178 -47.54 16.54 6.28
N ALA A 179 -48.69 17.12 5.90
CA ALA A 179 -49.26 18.28 6.57
C ALA A 179 -49.53 18.06 8.07
N SER A 180 -49.83 16.81 8.47
CA SER A 180 -50.02 16.44 9.88
C SER A 180 -48.71 16.45 10.67
N MET A 181 -47.60 15.98 10.10
CA MET A 181 -46.29 16.05 10.76
C MET A 181 -45.78 17.48 10.87
N GLN A 182 -45.98 18.32 9.85
CA GLN A 182 -45.44 19.69 9.84
C GLN A 182 -45.84 20.52 11.08
N THR A 183 -47.03 20.28 11.63
CA THR A 183 -47.50 20.93 12.86
C THR A 183 -46.65 20.57 14.09
N TYR A 184 -46.16 19.32 14.13
CA TYR A 184 -45.40 18.74 15.26
C TYR A 184 -43.88 18.96 15.15
N LEU A 185 -43.37 19.30 13.97
CA LEU A 185 -41.94 19.47 13.72
C LEU A 185 -41.42 20.84 14.17
N GLN A 186 -40.20 20.87 14.72
CA GLN A 186 -39.51 22.12 15.03
C GLN A 186 -38.92 22.73 13.76
N GLU A 187 -38.25 21.91 12.95
CA GLU A 187 -37.71 22.29 11.63
C GLU A 187 -37.96 21.16 10.62
N GLN A 188 -38.22 21.52 9.36
CA GLN A 188 -38.48 20.55 8.27
C GLN A 188 -37.19 20.01 7.66
N ILE A 189 -36.27 19.54 8.51
CA ILE A 189 -34.97 19.03 8.10
C ILE A 189 -34.74 17.62 8.64
N ILE A 190 -34.01 16.81 7.87
CA ILE A 190 -33.48 15.53 8.32
C ILE A 190 -32.05 15.79 8.80
N THR A 191 -31.75 15.41 10.03
CA THR A 191 -30.40 15.52 10.60
C THR A 191 -29.84 14.15 10.95
N ILE A 192 -28.54 14.09 11.22
CA ILE A 192 -27.86 12.85 11.63
C ILE A 192 -27.30 13.05 13.04
N ARG A 193 -27.68 12.18 13.98
CA ARG A 193 -27.16 12.10 15.35
C ARG A 193 -26.64 10.69 15.58
N ASP A 194 -25.39 10.56 16.02
CA ASP A 194 -24.72 9.26 16.24
C ASP A 194 -24.86 8.26 15.09
N GLY A 195 -24.81 8.75 13.85
CA GLY A 195 -24.94 7.94 12.64
C GLY A 195 -26.38 7.48 12.33
N ARG A 196 -27.39 7.97 13.06
CA ARG A 196 -28.81 7.71 12.81
C ARG A 196 -29.50 8.95 12.24
N TYR A 197 -30.34 8.73 11.24
CA TYR A 197 -31.20 9.78 10.72
C TYR A 197 -32.31 10.09 11.73
N VAL A 198 -32.45 11.36 12.09
CA VAL A 198 -33.43 11.85 13.06
C VAL A 198 -34.18 13.06 12.50
N ILE A 199 -35.40 13.26 13.01
CA ILE A 199 -36.27 14.39 12.67
C ILE A 199 -36.52 15.19 13.96
N PRO A 200 -36.31 16.52 13.98
CA PRO A 200 -36.53 17.33 15.17
C PRO A 200 -38.03 17.61 15.39
N VAL A 201 -38.56 17.14 16.53
CA VAL A 201 -39.97 17.29 16.94
C VAL A 201 -40.05 18.29 18.09
N LYS A 202 -41.08 19.15 18.11
CA LYS A 202 -41.30 20.07 19.23
C LYS A 202 -41.53 19.29 20.53
N ALA A 203 -40.96 19.75 21.63
CA ALA A 203 -41.02 19.06 22.92
C ALA A 203 -42.46 18.78 23.40
N GLU A 204 -43.39 19.67 23.08
CA GLU A 204 -44.82 19.57 23.38
C GLU A 204 -45.55 18.45 22.61
N HIS A 205 -45.03 18.06 21.44
CA HIS A 205 -45.63 17.05 20.55
C HIS A 205 -44.84 15.73 20.49
N ARG A 206 -43.91 15.51 21.42
CA ARG A 206 -43.07 14.29 21.46
C ARG A 206 -43.87 12.99 21.62
N GLY A 207 -45.08 13.05 22.16
CA GLY A 207 -45.99 11.89 22.31
C GLY A 207 -46.91 11.66 21.11
N ASP A 208 -47.08 12.66 20.26
CA ASP A 208 -48.00 12.61 19.10
C ASP A 208 -47.32 11.97 17.86
N VAL A 209 -45.99 11.91 17.88
CA VAL A 209 -45.19 11.34 16.79
C VAL A 209 -44.71 9.94 17.20
N ALA A 210 -45.20 8.91 16.50
CA ALA A 210 -44.76 7.54 16.72
C ALA A 210 -43.27 7.37 16.33
N GLY A 211 -42.42 7.12 17.32
CA GLY A 211 -40.99 6.94 17.11
C GLY A 211 -40.20 6.63 18.38
N LEU A 212 -38.89 6.43 18.23
CA LEU A 212 -37.96 6.29 19.34
C LEU A 212 -37.24 7.63 19.54
N ILE A 213 -37.27 8.17 20.75
CA ILE A 213 -36.55 9.40 21.09
C ILE A 213 -35.06 9.07 21.14
N HIS A 214 -34.27 9.72 20.30
CA HIS A 214 -32.83 9.45 20.20
C HIS A 214 -31.99 10.38 21.08
N ASP A 215 -32.35 11.66 21.13
CA ASP A 215 -31.67 12.70 21.91
C ASP A 215 -32.70 13.78 22.30
N THR A 216 -32.49 14.43 23.44
CA THR A 216 -33.35 15.52 23.94
C THR A 216 -32.47 16.73 24.26
N SER A 217 -32.65 17.81 23.51
CA SER A 217 -32.00 19.11 23.71
C SER A 217 -33.01 20.16 24.12
#